data_AF-A0A1Q5XTV4-F1
#
_entry.id   AF-A0A1Q5XTV4-F1
#
_cell.length_a   1.000
_cell.length_b   1.000
_cell.length_c   1.000
_cell.angle_alpha   90.00
_cell.angle_beta   90.00
_cell.angle_gamma   90.00
#
_symmetry.space_group_name_H-M   'P 1'
#
loop_
_entity.id
_entity.type
_entity.pdbx_description
1 polymer ?
#
loop_
_entity_poly.entity_id
_entity_poly.type
_entity_poly.pdbx_seq_one_letter_code
_entity_poly.pdbx_strand_id
1 'polypeptide(L)'
;MKQTNEMRHIRYFFYKHGANAQQVSRKTKKYILGPKMTKRALKERLSAVIVTKSKYPEPADISDEFCPNCGCESSKTTGNMAEYPEVWVKETCLRCGFLVGMADNSSWDYALEHPEENYRLD
;
A
#
# COMPACT_ATOMS: atom_id res chain seq x y z
N MET A 1 -1.46 31.58 -15.41
CA MET A 1 -1.21 30.16 -15.75
C MET A 1 -2.50 29.36 -15.59
N LYS A 2 -3.00 28.72 -16.66
CA LYS A 2 -4.14 27.77 -16.54
C LYS A 2 -3.63 26.55 -15.78
N GLN A 3 -4.24 26.22 -14.62
CA GLN A 3 -3.94 24.97 -13.95
C GLN A 3 -4.28 23.81 -14.88
N THR A 4 -3.34 22.91 -15.10
CA THR A 4 -3.59 21.64 -15.77
C THR A 4 -4.61 20.84 -14.93
N ASN A 5 -5.44 20.03 -15.60
CA ASN A 5 -6.42 19.18 -14.91
C ASN A 5 -5.75 18.26 -13.88
N GLU A 6 -4.48 17.94 -14.09
CA GLU A 6 -3.56 17.26 -13.18
C GLU A 6 -3.48 17.89 -11.79
N MET A 7 -3.07 19.16 -11.75
CA MET A 7 -2.87 19.88 -10.50
C MET A 7 -4.19 20.02 -9.72
N ARG A 8 -5.34 20.02 -10.41
CA ARG A 8 -6.65 20.01 -9.74
C ARG A 8 -6.91 18.70 -9.02
N HIS A 9 -6.64 17.56 -9.66
CA HIS A 9 -6.83 16.25 -9.03
C HIS A 9 -5.86 16.03 -7.86
N ILE A 10 -4.59 16.40 -8.03
CA ILE A 10 -3.57 16.31 -6.98
C ILE A 10 -3.93 17.21 -5.80
N ARG A 11 -4.26 18.49 -6.04
CA ARG A 11 -4.65 19.40 -4.96
C ARG A 11 -5.90 18.93 -4.24
N TYR A 12 -6.91 18.48 -4.98
CA TYR A 12 -8.13 17.94 -4.40
C TYR A 12 -7.85 16.73 -3.50
N PHE A 13 -6.94 15.85 -3.92
CA PHE A 13 -6.57 14.66 -3.16
C PHE A 13 -5.78 14.97 -1.87
N PHE A 14 -4.73 15.80 -1.97
CA PHE A 14 -3.89 16.10 -0.81
C PHE A 14 -4.53 17.12 0.15
N TYR A 15 -5.05 18.25 -0.36
CA TYR A 15 -5.52 19.33 0.52
C TYR A 15 -6.93 19.10 1.08
N LYS A 16 -7.84 18.50 0.30
CA LYS A 16 -9.24 18.32 0.77
C LYS A 16 -9.46 16.99 1.48
N HIS A 17 -8.73 15.94 1.09
CA HIS A 17 -8.96 14.57 1.55
C HIS A 17 -7.78 13.97 2.29
N GLY A 18 -6.73 14.74 2.60
CA GLY A 18 -5.61 14.28 3.44
C GLY A 18 -4.90 13.03 2.90
N ALA A 19 -4.78 12.92 1.57
CA ALA A 19 -4.28 11.74 0.86
C ALA A 19 -5.09 10.45 1.12
N ASN A 20 -6.34 10.55 1.57
CA ASN A 20 -7.24 9.41 1.69
C ASN A 20 -7.92 9.13 0.35
N ALA A 21 -7.41 8.16 -0.42
CA ALA A 21 -8.01 7.94 -1.73
C ALA A 21 -9.37 7.29 -1.62
N GLN A 22 -9.72 6.60 -0.53
CA GLN A 22 -11.06 6.01 -0.38
C GLN A 22 -12.17 7.07 -0.53
N GLN A 23 -11.90 8.31 -0.11
CA GLN A 23 -12.83 9.44 -0.16
C GLN A 23 -12.86 10.18 -1.51
N VAL A 24 -11.98 9.85 -2.46
CA VAL A 24 -11.95 10.49 -3.79
C VAL A 24 -12.60 9.65 -4.88
N SER A 25 -13.13 10.34 -5.89
CA SER A 25 -13.79 9.71 -7.03
C SER A 25 -12.89 8.73 -7.79
N ARG A 26 -13.49 7.73 -8.44
CA ARG A 26 -12.77 6.78 -9.31
C ARG A 26 -11.95 7.49 -10.39
N LYS A 27 -12.44 8.62 -10.93
CA LYS A 27 -11.72 9.44 -11.92
C LYS A 27 -10.44 10.02 -11.33
N THR A 28 -10.53 10.59 -10.12
CA THR A 28 -9.37 11.12 -9.39
C THR A 28 -8.36 10.01 -9.09
N LYS A 29 -8.82 8.84 -8.59
CA LYS A 29 -7.93 7.67 -8.36
C LYS A 29 -7.24 7.24 -9.64
N LYS A 30 -7.98 7.17 -10.76
CA LYS A 30 -7.43 6.76 -12.05
C LYS A 30 -6.35 7.72 -12.54
N TYR A 31 -6.54 9.01 -12.28
CA TYR A 31 -5.61 10.05 -12.67
C TYR A 31 -4.32 9.98 -11.85
N ILE A 32 -4.42 9.87 -10.53
CA ILE A 32 -3.28 9.95 -9.60
C ILE A 32 -2.51 8.62 -9.54
N LEU A 33 -3.23 7.49 -9.51
CA LEU A 33 -2.66 6.16 -9.23
C LEU A 33 -2.74 5.23 -10.45
N GLY A 34 -3.01 5.77 -11.64
CA GLY A 34 -3.17 4.99 -12.86
C GLY A 34 -4.46 4.14 -12.93
N PRO A 35 -4.63 3.29 -13.95
CA PRO A 35 -5.76 2.36 -14.02
C PRO A 35 -5.70 1.31 -12.90
N LYS A 36 -6.88 0.83 -12.44
CA LYS A 36 -6.92 -0.33 -11.53
C LYS A 36 -6.60 -1.58 -12.35
N MET A 37 -5.75 -2.45 -11.81
CA MET A 37 -5.44 -3.75 -12.40
C MET A 37 -6.70 -4.63 -12.50
N THR A 38 -6.76 -5.46 -13.54
CA THR A 38 -7.84 -6.45 -13.68
C THR A 38 -7.61 -7.59 -12.68
N LYS A 39 -8.67 -8.30 -12.29
CA LYS A 39 -8.55 -9.45 -11.35
C LYS A 39 -7.60 -10.53 -11.88
N ARG A 40 -7.62 -10.76 -13.19
CA ARG A 40 -6.74 -11.72 -13.86
C ARG A 40 -5.28 -11.30 -13.75
N ALA A 41 -4.96 -10.07 -14.17
CA ALA A 41 -3.60 -9.55 -14.10
C ALA A 41 -3.08 -9.49 -12.65
N LEU A 42 -3.94 -9.18 -11.68
CA LEU A 42 -3.58 -9.21 -10.26
C LEU A 42 -3.22 -10.63 -9.80
N LYS A 43 -4.01 -11.64 -10.19
CA LYS A 43 -3.72 -13.03 -9.85
C LYS A 43 -2.41 -13.51 -10.49
N GLU A 44 -2.17 -13.15 -11.74
CA GLU A 44 -0.93 -13.45 -12.46
C GLU A 44 0.28 -12.78 -11.77
N ARG A 45 0.16 -11.51 -11.37
CA ARG A 45 1.21 -10.78 -10.64
C ARG A 45 1.48 -11.41 -9.27
N LEU A 46 0.44 -11.73 -8.50
CA LEU A 46 0.57 -12.42 -7.20
C LEU A 46 1.31 -13.75 -7.33
N SER A 47 1.03 -14.54 -8.37
CA SER A 47 1.75 -15.81 -8.60
C SER A 47 3.20 -15.65 -9.02
N ALA A 48 3.60 -14.46 -9.47
CA ALA A 48 4.97 -14.16 -9.88
C ALA A 48 5.83 -13.59 -8.74
N VAL A 49 5.22 -13.21 -7.60
CA VAL A 49 5.96 -12.69 -6.44
C VAL A 49 6.76 -13.81 -5.81
N ILE A 50 8.06 -13.56 -5.62
CA ILE A 50 8.95 -14.41 -4.86
C ILE A 50 9.16 -13.74 -3.50
N VAL A 51 8.82 -14.47 -2.43
CA VAL A 51 9.04 -14.05 -1.05
C VAL A 51 10.17 -14.91 -0.48
N THR A 52 11.28 -14.27 -0.15
CA THR A 52 12.43 -14.91 0.49
C THR A 52 12.38 -14.60 1.98
N LYS A 53 12.01 -15.59 2.79
CA LYS A 53 11.93 -15.43 4.25
C LYS A 53 13.34 -15.31 4.84
N SER A 54 13.58 -14.23 5.58
CA SER A 54 14.83 -13.97 6.29
C SER A 54 14.74 -14.46 7.74
N LYS A 55 15.89 -14.59 8.42
CA LYS A 55 15.93 -14.93 9.85
C LYS A 55 15.67 -13.67 10.67
N TYR A 56 14.75 -13.75 11.63
CA TYR A 56 14.49 -12.65 12.58
C TYR A 56 15.80 -12.12 13.20
N PRO A 57 16.00 -10.78 13.29
CA PRO A 57 15.02 -9.71 13.06
C PRO A 57 15.00 -9.12 11.64
N GLU A 58 15.61 -9.77 10.65
CA GLU A 58 15.62 -9.25 9.28
C GLU A 58 14.25 -9.43 8.62
N PRO A 59 13.73 -8.40 7.90
CA PRO A 59 12.49 -8.51 7.14
C PRO A 59 12.65 -9.48 5.96
N ALA A 60 11.55 -10.03 5.46
CA ALA A 60 11.57 -10.82 4.24
C ALA A 60 11.93 -9.95 3.02
N ASP A 61 12.63 -10.56 2.07
CA ASP A 61 12.91 -9.92 0.78
C ASP A 61 11.81 -10.29 -0.21
N ILE A 62 11.17 -9.26 -0.79
CA ILE A 62 10.00 -9.40 -1.66
C ILE A 62 10.36 -8.84 -3.02
N SER A 63 10.27 -9.68 -4.06
CA SER A 63 10.71 -9.30 -5.40
C SER A 63 9.90 -8.14 -6.03
N ASP A 64 8.66 -7.97 -5.60
CA ASP A 64 7.72 -6.96 -6.14
C ASP A 64 6.69 -6.56 -5.07
N GLU A 65 6.82 -5.34 -4.56
CA GLU A 65 5.95 -4.80 -3.51
C GLU A 65 4.73 -4.10 -4.13
N PHE A 66 3.54 -4.64 -3.84
CA PHE A 66 2.28 -4.03 -4.23
C PHE A 66 1.13 -4.49 -3.34
N CYS A 67 0.01 -3.78 -3.41
CA CYS A 67 -1.19 -4.16 -2.68
C CYS A 67 -1.82 -5.45 -3.24
N PRO A 68 -1.91 -6.55 -2.45
CA PRO A 68 -2.46 -7.83 -2.93
C PRO A 68 -3.96 -7.75 -3.27
N ASN A 69 -4.69 -6.78 -2.72
CA ASN A 69 -6.12 -6.61 -2.95
C ASN A 69 -6.44 -5.86 -4.28
N CYS A 70 -5.56 -4.96 -4.75
CA CYS A 70 -5.88 -4.12 -5.91
C CYS A 70 -4.75 -3.86 -6.91
N GLY A 71 -3.54 -4.35 -6.65
CA GLY A 71 -2.36 -4.19 -7.51
C GLY A 71 -1.80 -2.77 -7.56
N CYS A 72 -2.10 -1.94 -6.55
CA CYS A 72 -1.57 -0.59 -6.46
C CYS A 72 -0.21 -0.62 -5.75
N GLU A 73 0.79 0.03 -6.34
CA GLU A 73 2.16 0.15 -5.80
C GLU A 73 2.27 1.29 -4.78
N SER A 74 1.39 2.29 -4.86
CA SER A 74 1.40 3.39 -3.90
C SER A 74 0.73 3.00 -2.58
N SER A 75 1.40 3.30 -1.49
CA SER A 75 0.97 3.12 -0.11
C SER A 75 0.97 4.44 0.67
N LYS A 76 0.43 4.39 1.89
CA LYS A 76 0.48 5.44 2.91
C LYS A 76 0.92 4.80 4.21
N THR A 77 1.99 5.31 4.79
CA THR A 77 2.45 4.96 6.14
C THR A 77 1.84 5.89 7.19
N THR A 78 1.60 5.38 8.39
CA THR A 78 1.26 6.18 9.57
C THR A 78 2.47 6.92 10.14
N GLY A 79 3.70 6.53 9.77
CA GLY A 79 4.90 6.84 10.55
C GLY A 79 4.93 6.04 11.86
N ASN A 80 5.95 6.28 12.70
CA ASN A 80 6.00 5.68 14.03
C ASN A 80 4.90 6.30 14.92
N MET A 81 4.02 5.45 15.43
CA MET A 81 2.93 5.79 16.31
C MET A 81 3.29 5.62 17.79
N ALA A 82 4.49 5.12 18.08
CA ALA A 82 5.04 4.96 19.43
C ALA A 82 6.26 5.86 19.66
N GLU A 83 6.62 6.06 20.92
CA GLU A 83 7.84 6.76 21.31
C GLU A 83 9.00 5.77 21.35
N TYR A 84 10.18 6.21 20.92
CA TYR A 84 11.40 5.40 21.00
C TYR A 84 11.63 4.92 22.45
N PRO A 85 11.98 3.64 22.69
CA PRO A 85 12.48 2.64 21.72
C PRO A 85 11.40 1.79 21.04
N GLU A 86 10.12 2.03 21.28
CA GLU A 86 9.05 1.26 20.69
C GLU A 86 8.82 1.65 19.21
N VAL A 87 8.41 0.66 18.42
CA VAL A 87 8.08 0.83 17.00
C VAL A 87 6.66 0.34 16.78
N TRP A 88 5.79 1.24 16.35
CA TRP A 88 4.47 0.88 15.86
C TRP A 88 4.16 1.62 14.57
N VAL A 89 4.16 0.90 13.45
CA VAL A 89 3.97 1.48 12.12
C VAL A 89 2.96 0.65 11.36
N LYS A 90 2.04 1.31 10.65
CA LYS A 90 1.12 0.68 9.70
C LYS A 90 1.27 1.30 8.33
N GLU A 91 1.30 0.46 7.31
CA GLU A 91 1.29 0.87 5.92
C GLU A 91 0.04 0.33 5.23
N THR A 92 -0.71 1.24 4.61
CA THR A 92 -1.96 0.92 3.92
C THR A 92 -1.89 1.31 2.46
N CYS A 93 -2.53 0.52 1.60
CA CYS A 93 -2.63 0.82 0.18
C CYS A 93 -3.36 2.16 -0.04
N LEU A 94 -2.75 3.06 -0.80
CA LEU A 94 -3.32 4.38 -1.02
C LEU A 94 -4.67 4.31 -1.75
N ARG A 95 -4.85 3.34 -2.66
CA ARG A 95 -6.06 3.20 -3.49
C ARG A 95 -7.28 2.65 -2.74
N CYS A 96 -7.07 1.57 -2.00
CA CYS A 96 -8.14 0.76 -1.40
C CYS A 96 -8.12 0.75 0.13
N GLY A 97 -7.04 1.24 0.77
CA GLY A 97 -6.84 1.27 2.21
C GLY A 97 -6.60 -0.10 2.86
N PHE A 98 -6.32 -1.13 2.07
CA PHE A 98 -5.92 -2.44 2.58
C PHE A 98 -4.58 -2.32 3.33
N LEU A 99 -4.43 -2.97 4.48
CA LEU A 99 -3.18 -3.01 5.24
C LEU A 99 -2.18 -3.86 4.46
N VAL A 100 -1.08 -3.26 4.00
CA VAL A 100 -0.05 -3.94 3.18
C VAL A 100 1.20 -4.28 3.97
N GLY A 101 1.46 -3.58 5.07
CA GLY A 101 2.56 -3.89 5.96
C GLY A 101 2.37 -3.28 7.34
N MET A 102 3.02 -3.86 8.34
CA MET A 102 3.09 -3.30 9.69
C MET A 102 4.35 -3.73 10.44
N ALA A 103 4.68 -3.00 11.49
CA ALA A 103 5.62 -3.43 12.50
C ALA A 103 5.08 -3.03 13.88
N ASP A 104 5.16 -3.93 14.84
CA ASP A 104 4.80 -3.70 16.24
C ASP A 104 5.87 -4.35 17.14
N ASN A 105 6.88 -3.56 17.49
CA ASN A 105 8.09 -4.02 18.19
C ASN A 105 8.73 -5.26 17.57
N SER A 106 8.51 -5.46 16.26
CA SER A 106 8.93 -6.60 15.46
C SER A 106 9.65 -6.14 14.19
N SER A 107 10.19 -7.11 13.44
CA SER A 107 10.58 -6.87 12.05
C SER A 107 9.37 -6.40 11.25
N TRP A 108 9.64 -5.68 10.16
CA TRP A 108 8.60 -5.32 9.20
C TRP A 108 7.95 -6.57 8.62
N ASP A 109 6.63 -6.64 8.72
CA ASP A 109 5.81 -7.73 8.22
C ASP A 109 4.95 -7.23 7.06
N TYR A 110 5.11 -7.86 5.90
CA TYR A 110 4.39 -7.48 4.68
C TYR A 110 3.27 -8.47 4.36
N ALA A 111 2.13 -7.97 3.90
CA ALA A 111 0.95 -8.78 3.60
C ALA A 111 1.21 -9.89 2.58
N LEU A 112 2.14 -9.70 1.64
CA LEU A 112 2.53 -10.71 0.64
C LEU A 112 3.23 -11.93 1.25
N GLU A 113 3.71 -11.85 2.49
CA GLU A 113 4.32 -12.97 3.21
C GLU A 113 3.32 -14.03 3.65
N HIS A 114 2.03 -13.66 3.73
CA HIS A 114 0.94 -14.50 4.29
C HIS A 114 -0.17 -14.80 3.26
N PRO A 115 0.14 -15.42 2.10
CA PRO A 115 -0.89 -15.79 1.13
C PRO A 115 -1.95 -16.77 1.70
N GLU A 116 -1.57 -17.61 2.66
CA GLU A 116 -2.43 -18.57 3.37
C GLU A 116 -3.52 -17.90 4.22
N GLU A 117 -3.25 -16.71 4.74
CA GLU A 117 -4.20 -15.92 5.55
C GLU A 117 -5.02 -14.94 4.71
N ASN A 118 -5.00 -15.12 3.38
CA ASN A 118 -5.52 -14.15 2.41
C ASN A 118 -4.88 -12.76 2.57
N TYR A 119 -3.57 -12.72 2.82
CA TYR A 119 -2.77 -11.50 2.91
C TYR A 119 -3.19 -10.58 4.07
N ARG A 120 -3.79 -11.13 5.12
CA ARG A 120 -4.15 -10.35 6.32
C ARG A 120 -2.96 -10.26 7.25
N LEU A 121 -2.89 -9.14 7.96
CA LEU A 121 -1.95 -8.88 9.04
C LEU A 121 -2.84 -8.61 10.25
N ASP A 122 -2.87 -9.55 11.19
CA ASP A 122 -3.71 -9.52 12.39
C ASP A 122 -3.02 -8.77 13.55
#